data_AF-V5LTX2-F1
#
_entry.id   AF-V5LTX2-F1
#
_cell.length_a   1.000
_cell.length_b   1.000
_cell.length_c   1.000
_cell.angle_alpha   90.00
_cell.angle_beta   90.00
_cell.angle_gamma   90.00
#
_symmetry.space_group_name_H-M   'P 1'
#
loop_
_entity.id
_entity.type
_entity.pdbx_description
1 polymer ?
#
loop_
_entity_poly.entity_id
_entity_poly.type
_entity_poly.pdbx_seq_one_letter_code
_entity_poly.pdbx_strand_id
1 'polypeptide(L)'
;VHIANGMYGMILVEPRGGLPKVDHEYYVCQGDFYTKGRNGDPGLQPFDMEKAVREQPEYVLFNGAVGSLTGDNALAAKVGETVRLFVGNGGPNLVSSFHVIGEVFDAVYAEGGTMRKHERADHADPAGRLGDRGVQGRGPGDVPPLW
;
A
#
# COMPACT_ATOMS: atom_id res chain seq x y z
N VAL A 1 4.76 13.49 20.64
CA VAL A 1 4.94 12.72 19.39
C VAL A 1 4.07 11.48 19.46
N HIS A 2 3.00 11.44 18.67
CA HIS A 2 2.00 10.36 18.72
C HIS A 2 2.01 9.54 17.42
N ILE A 3 1.93 10.23 16.28
CA ILE A 3 1.90 9.60 14.94
C ILE A 3 3.16 8.77 14.68
N ALA A 4 4.36 9.32 14.95
CA ALA A 4 5.62 8.58 14.76
C ALA A 4 5.78 7.35 15.68
N ASN A 5 4.89 7.17 16.66
CA ASN A 5 4.80 5.98 17.51
C ASN A 5 3.68 5.03 17.06
N GLY A 6 3.10 5.23 15.87
CA GLY A 6 2.08 4.35 15.30
C GLY A 6 0.63 4.73 15.60
N MET A 7 0.37 5.91 16.20
CA MET A 7 -1.00 6.34 16.51
C MET A 7 -1.71 6.93 15.28
N TYR A 8 -1.96 6.10 14.26
CA TYR A 8 -2.68 6.46 13.05
C TYR A 8 -3.51 5.27 12.54
N GLY A 9 -4.53 5.57 11.74
CA GLY A 9 -5.31 4.56 11.05
C GLY A 9 -6.24 5.18 10.00
N MET A 10 -7.04 4.35 9.34
CA MET A 10 -8.06 4.82 8.39
C MET A 10 -9.47 4.46 8.86
N ILE A 11 -10.40 5.32 8.49
CA ILE A 11 -11.84 5.09 8.58
C ILE A 11 -12.43 5.20 7.18
N LEU A 12 -13.21 4.19 6.78
CA LEU A 12 -14.00 4.23 5.57
C LEU A 12 -15.43 4.68 5.91
N VAL A 13 -15.90 5.71 5.21
CA VAL A 13 -17.31 6.10 5.22
C VAL A 13 -17.90 5.70 3.87
N GLU A 14 -18.65 4.61 3.85
CA GLU A 14 -19.23 4.11 2.61
C GLU A 14 -20.31 5.06 2.05
N PRO A 15 -20.41 5.17 0.71
CA PRO A 15 -21.55 5.82 0.09
C PRO A 15 -22.83 5.01 0.38
N ARG A 16 -24.00 5.64 0.25
CA ARG A 16 -25.30 5.00 0.57
C ARG A 16 -25.56 3.66 -0.14
N GLY A 17 -24.99 3.45 -1.32
CA GLY A 17 -25.12 2.21 -2.11
C GLY A 17 -24.03 1.17 -1.85
N GLY A 18 -23.09 1.46 -0.95
CA GLY A 18 -21.88 0.68 -0.74
C GLY A 18 -20.85 0.84 -1.86
N LEU A 19 -19.67 0.26 -1.66
CA LEU A 19 -18.65 0.17 -2.71
C LEU A 19 -18.95 -1.00 -3.68
N PRO A 20 -18.43 -0.97 -4.92
CA PRO A 20 -18.48 -2.14 -5.81
C PRO A 20 -17.94 -3.38 -5.11
N LYS A 21 -18.53 -4.56 -5.35
CA LYS A 21 -18.02 -5.80 -4.75
C LYS A 21 -16.67 -6.18 -5.36
N VAL A 22 -15.81 -6.73 -4.53
CA VAL A 22 -14.53 -7.36 -4.90
C VAL A 22 -14.38 -8.67 -4.13
N ASP A 23 -13.46 -9.52 -4.55
CA ASP A 23 -13.22 -10.81 -3.90
C ASP A 23 -12.42 -10.65 -2.59
N HIS A 24 -11.49 -9.70 -2.55
CA HIS A 24 -10.67 -9.39 -1.37
C HIS A 24 -10.56 -7.89 -1.10
N GLU A 25 -10.55 -7.54 0.18
CA GLU A 25 -10.26 -6.19 0.66
C GLU A 25 -9.12 -6.23 1.68
N TYR A 26 -8.10 -5.39 1.48
CA TYR A 26 -6.94 -5.31 2.37
C TYR A 26 -6.72 -3.90 2.90
N TYR A 27 -6.20 -3.83 4.13
CA TYR A 27 -5.83 -2.59 4.81
C TYR A 27 -4.32 -2.48 4.90
N VAL A 28 -3.78 -1.40 4.34
CA VAL A 28 -2.34 -1.13 4.31
C VAL A 28 -2.10 0.32 4.71
N CYS A 29 -1.29 0.55 5.74
CA CYS A 29 -0.84 1.90 6.09
C CYS A 29 0.67 1.99 6.14
N GLN A 30 1.23 2.95 5.41
CA GLN A 30 2.63 3.33 5.52
C GLN A 30 2.85 4.25 6.74
N GLY A 31 3.98 4.11 7.41
CA GLY A 31 4.51 5.12 8.32
C GLY A 31 6.04 5.15 8.35
N ASP A 32 6.60 6.31 8.66
CA ASP A 32 8.02 6.55 8.84
C ASP A 32 8.39 6.64 10.34
N PHE A 33 9.41 5.87 10.74
CA PHE A 33 9.80 5.68 12.14
C PHE A 33 11.25 6.11 12.37
N TYR A 34 11.45 6.81 13.49
CA TYR A 34 12.69 7.52 13.83
C TYR A 34 13.26 6.94 15.11
N THR A 35 14.18 6.00 14.99
CA THR A 35 14.82 5.35 16.13
C THR A 35 16.17 5.99 16.44
N LYS A 36 16.58 5.97 17.72
CA LYS A 36 17.94 6.39 18.10
C LYS A 36 19.01 5.49 17.47
N GLY A 37 18.84 4.17 17.59
CA GLY A 37 19.66 3.20 16.87
C GLY A 37 19.40 3.23 15.37
N ARG A 38 20.30 2.61 14.62
CA ARG A 38 20.21 2.48 13.17
C ARG A 38 19.28 1.34 12.77
N ASN A 39 18.88 1.32 11.51
CA ASN A 39 18.17 0.17 10.93
C ASN A 39 18.91 -1.15 11.22
N GLY A 40 18.20 -2.13 11.78
CA GLY A 40 18.73 -3.46 12.11
C GLY A 40 19.43 -3.56 13.47
N ASP A 41 19.68 -2.45 14.17
CA ASP A 41 20.30 -2.51 15.50
C ASP A 41 19.38 -3.24 16.49
N PRO A 42 19.88 -4.24 17.24
CA PRO A 42 19.05 -5.04 18.15
C PRO A 42 18.67 -4.25 19.41
N GLY A 43 17.64 -4.73 20.09
CA GLY A 43 17.18 -4.20 21.38
C GLY A 43 15.99 -3.25 21.28
N LEU A 44 15.56 -2.72 22.42
CA LEU A 44 14.46 -1.75 22.49
C LEU A 44 14.94 -0.41 21.92
N GLN A 45 14.36 -0.02 20.78
CA GLN A 45 14.73 1.21 20.09
C GLN A 45 13.86 2.40 20.55
N PRO A 46 14.43 3.42 21.22
CA PRO A 46 13.69 4.62 21.59
C PRO A 46 13.50 5.56 20.39
N PHE A 47 12.46 6.40 20.45
CA PHE A 47 12.22 7.47 19.48
C PHE A 47 13.33 8.54 19.48
N ASP A 48 13.65 9.06 18.30
CA ASP A 48 14.59 10.16 18.07
C ASP A 48 13.89 11.38 17.41
N MET A 49 13.77 12.46 18.18
CA MET A 49 13.12 13.69 17.72
C MET A 49 13.97 14.44 16.69
N GLU A 50 15.30 14.41 16.80
CA GLU A 50 16.17 15.18 15.92
C GLU A 50 16.12 14.62 14.49
N LYS A 51 16.12 13.29 14.38
CA LYS A 51 15.90 12.61 13.09
C LYS A 51 14.51 12.89 12.52
N ALA A 52 13.48 12.89 13.37
CA ALA A 52 12.10 13.19 12.96
C ALA A 52 11.94 14.59 12.37
N VAL A 53 12.50 15.62 13.02
CA VAL A 53 12.44 17.00 12.52
C VAL A 53 13.24 17.19 11.23
N ARG A 54 14.28 16.37 11.02
CA ARG A 54 15.07 16.36 9.78
C ARG A 54 14.52 15.46 8.69
N GLU A 55 13.40 14.78 8.94
CA GLU A 55 12.78 13.82 8.01
C GLU A 55 13.74 12.70 7.58
N GLN A 56 14.57 12.22 8.51
CA GLN A 56 15.54 11.14 8.30
C GLN A 56 15.13 9.86 9.04
N PRO A 57 14.13 9.10 8.55
CA PRO A 57 13.67 7.91 9.23
C PRO A 57 14.67 6.75 9.08
N GLU A 58 14.67 5.87 10.07
CA GLU A 58 15.42 4.61 10.03
C GLU A 58 14.59 3.49 9.40
N TYR A 59 13.26 3.60 9.47
CA TYR A 59 12.34 2.64 8.90
C TYR A 59 11.18 3.33 8.21
N VAL A 60 10.81 2.82 7.04
CA VAL A 60 9.52 3.09 6.39
C VAL A 60 8.80 1.75 6.32
N LEU A 61 7.66 1.65 6.97
CA LEU A 61 7.01 0.38 7.26
C LEU A 61 5.57 0.41 6.77
N PHE A 62 5.14 -0.67 6.12
CA PHE A 62 3.72 -0.98 6.04
C PHE A 62 3.29 -1.69 7.34
N ASN A 63 2.12 -1.34 7.87
CA ASN A 63 1.49 -1.99 9.03
C ASN A 63 2.40 -2.17 10.26
N GLY A 64 3.32 -1.21 10.48
CA GLY A 64 3.99 -0.97 11.76
C GLY A 64 5.20 -1.85 12.10
N ALA A 65 5.59 -2.81 11.28
CA ALA A 65 6.76 -3.66 11.54
C ALA A 65 7.47 -4.11 10.25
N VAL A 66 8.78 -4.39 10.37
CA VAL A 66 9.54 -5.03 9.29
C VAL A 66 8.94 -6.41 9.02
N GLY A 67 8.63 -6.69 7.75
CA GLY A 67 8.06 -7.97 7.32
C GLY A 67 6.60 -8.20 7.67
N SER A 68 5.87 -7.18 8.15
CA SER A 68 4.45 -7.26 8.52
C SER A 68 3.51 -7.76 7.41
N LEU A 69 3.89 -7.58 6.15
CA LEU A 69 3.14 -7.97 4.95
C LEU A 69 3.93 -8.94 4.06
N THR A 70 4.87 -9.68 4.63
CA THR A 70 5.71 -10.64 3.90
C THR A 70 5.70 -12.02 4.55
N GLY A 71 6.21 -13.03 3.85
CA GLY A 71 6.21 -14.41 4.35
C GLY A 71 4.80 -14.91 4.61
N ASP A 72 4.58 -15.48 5.79
CA ASP A 72 3.27 -16.02 6.20
C ASP A 72 2.18 -14.94 6.34
N ASN A 73 2.55 -13.66 6.44
CA ASN A 73 1.63 -12.53 6.52
C ASN A 73 1.39 -11.85 5.16
N ALA A 74 1.87 -12.44 4.06
CA ALA A 74 1.68 -11.89 2.73
C ALA A 74 0.18 -11.82 2.37
N LEU A 75 -0.20 -10.73 1.68
CA LEU A 75 -1.55 -10.59 1.14
C LEU A 75 -1.77 -11.65 0.05
N ALA A 76 -2.87 -12.40 0.13
CA ALA A 76 -3.13 -13.54 -0.76
C ALA A 76 -4.33 -13.28 -1.68
N ALA A 77 -4.20 -13.66 -2.95
CA ALA A 77 -5.31 -13.72 -3.88
C ALA A 77 -5.03 -14.82 -4.91
N LYS A 78 -6.07 -15.32 -5.55
CA LYS A 78 -5.95 -16.28 -6.65
C LYS A 78 -6.05 -15.56 -7.98
N VAL A 79 -5.49 -16.17 -9.01
CA VAL A 79 -5.63 -15.72 -10.39
C VAL A 79 -7.11 -15.55 -10.74
N GLY A 80 -7.47 -14.37 -11.24
CA GLY A 80 -8.83 -14.00 -11.62
C GLY A 80 -9.68 -13.38 -10.50
N GLU A 81 -9.21 -13.32 -9.26
CA GLU A 81 -9.87 -12.62 -8.16
C GLU A 81 -9.56 -11.12 -8.20
N THR A 82 -10.54 -10.30 -7.84
CA THR A 82 -10.43 -8.85 -7.74
C THR A 82 -10.04 -8.43 -6.32
N VAL A 83 -9.10 -7.50 -6.21
CA VAL A 83 -8.58 -7.00 -4.94
C VAL A 83 -8.81 -5.49 -4.82
N ARG A 84 -9.29 -5.04 -3.66
CA ARG A 84 -9.26 -3.63 -3.25
C ARG A 84 -8.26 -3.43 -2.14
N LEU A 85 -7.36 -2.46 -2.32
CA LEU A 85 -6.43 -2.01 -1.30
C LEU A 85 -6.92 -0.67 -0.74
N PHE A 86 -7.21 -0.63 0.56
CA PHE A 86 -7.31 0.62 1.30
C PHE A 86 -5.91 0.99 1.76
N VAL A 87 -5.33 2.00 1.10
CA VAL A 87 -3.95 2.42 1.34
C VAL A 87 -3.93 3.78 2.00
N GLY A 88 -3.37 3.83 3.20
CA GLY A 88 -3.15 5.05 3.96
C GLY A 88 -1.68 5.38 4.05
N ASN A 89 -1.39 6.67 4.22
CA ASN A 89 -0.06 7.13 4.60
C ASN A 89 -0.16 7.90 5.91
N GLY A 90 0.19 7.25 7.01
CA GLY A 90 0.20 7.85 8.33
C GLY A 90 1.37 8.82 8.55
N GLY A 91 2.41 8.72 7.72
CA GLY A 91 3.61 9.53 7.86
C GLY A 91 4.38 9.23 9.16
N PRO A 92 4.91 10.24 9.86
CA PRO A 92 4.44 11.63 9.84
C PRO A 92 4.92 12.50 8.69
N ASN A 93 6.07 12.21 8.06
CA ASN A 93 6.71 13.20 7.18
C ASN A 93 6.75 12.78 5.70
N LEU A 94 6.95 11.49 5.41
CA LEU A 94 7.21 11.06 4.04
C LEU A 94 5.92 10.88 3.23
N VAL A 95 6.00 11.16 1.93
CA VAL A 95 4.95 10.84 0.96
C VAL A 95 5.20 9.46 0.35
N SER A 96 4.16 8.66 0.19
CA SER A 96 4.24 7.34 -0.44
C SER A 96 3.98 7.42 -1.95
N SER A 97 4.96 7.01 -2.75
CA SER A 97 4.76 6.66 -4.16
C SER A 97 4.30 5.20 -4.26
N PHE A 98 3.07 4.94 -3.83
CA PHE A 98 2.57 3.57 -3.67
C PHE A 98 2.48 2.84 -5.01
N HIS A 99 3.03 1.63 -5.05
CA HIS A 99 3.10 0.79 -6.25
C HIS A 99 3.07 -0.70 -5.86
N VAL A 100 2.44 -1.52 -6.70
CA VAL A 100 2.47 -2.98 -6.59
C VAL A 100 3.23 -3.52 -7.79
N ILE A 101 4.37 -4.16 -7.54
CA ILE A 101 5.24 -4.70 -8.60
C ILE A 101 4.49 -5.78 -9.37
N GLY A 102 4.50 -5.69 -10.70
CA GLY A 102 3.89 -6.67 -11.60
C GLY A 102 2.40 -6.43 -11.87
N GLU A 103 1.79 -5.42 -11.26
CA GLU A 103 0.37 -5.10 -11.42
C GLU A 103 0.15 -3.65 -11.89
N VAL A 104 -1.01 -3.40 -12.48
CA VAL A 104 -1.50 -2.07 -12.86
C VAL A 104 -2.83 -1.84 -12.17
N PHE A 105 -3.04 -0.68 -11.56
CA PHE A 105 -4.30 -0.35 -10.92
C PHE A 105 -5.38 -0.03 -11.97
N ASP A 106 -6.44 -0.83 -12.10
CA ASP A 106 -7.56 -0.49 -13.00
C ASP A 106 -8.35 0.73 -12.52
N ALA A 107 -8.29 1.01 -11.21
CA ALA A 107 -8.98 2.13 -10.59
C ALA A 107 -8.13 2.72 -9.47
N VAL A 108 -7.87 4.02 -9.57
CA VAL A 108 -7.33 4.82 -8.46
C VAL A 108 -8.36 5.89 -8.10
N TYR A 109 -8.77 5.91 -6.83
CA TYR A 109 -9.58 7.00 -6.28
C TYR A 109 -8.62 8.09 -5.82
N ALA A 110 -8.53 9.16 -6.62
CA ALA A 110 -7.50 10.19 -6.43
C ALA A 110 -7.61 10.80 -5.03
N GLU A 111 -6.54 10.69 -4.24
CA GLU A 111 -6.43 11.21 -2.87
C GLU A 111 -7.57 10.76 -1.93
N GLY A 112 -8.19 9.60 -2.19
CA GLY A 112 -9.34 9.10 -1.43
C GLY A 112 -10.67 9.80 -1.77
N GLY A 113 -10.70 10.66 -2.78
CA GLY A 113 -11.90 11.32 -3.27
C GLY A 113 -12.79 10.42 -4.14
N THR A 114 -13.86 11.00 -4.68
CA THR A 114 -14.83 10.29 -5.53
C THR A 114 -14.41 10.19 -7.00
N MET A 115 -13.34 10.89 -7.38
CA MET A 115 -12.81 10.91 -8.75
C MET A 115 -12.01 9.64 -9.03
N ARG A 116 -12.56 8.75 -9.86
CA ARG A 116 -11.87 7.55 -10.35
C ARG A 116 -10.99 7.91 -11.54
N LYS A 117 -9.66 7.75 -11.41
CA LYS A 117 -8.72 7.73 -12.53
C LYS A 117 -8.57 6.27 -13.01
N HIS A 118 -8.61 6.08 -14.32
CA HIS A 118 -8.14 4.83 -14.95
C HIS A 118 -6.73 5.11 -15.48
N GLU A 119 -5.73 4.41 -14.96
CA GLU A 119 -4.39 4.46 -15.54
C GLU A 119 -4.33 3.46 -16.69
N ARG A 120 -4.42 3.96 -17.93
CA ARG A 120 -4.01 3.17 -19.10
C ARG A 120 -2.51 3.35 -19.26
N ALA A 121 -1.72 2.41 -18.73
CA ALA A 121 -0.37 2.18 -19.25
C ALA A 121 -0.52 1.72 -20.71
N ASP A 122 -0.37 2.65 -21.65
CA ASP A 122 0.18 2.54 -23.01
C ASP A 122 -0.02 1.28 -23.90
N HIS A 123 -1.04 0.45 -23.68
CA HIS A 123 -1.45 -0.58 -24.64
C HIS A 123 -2.82 -0.27 -25.26
N ALA A 124 -2.80 0.24 -26.50
CA ALA A 124 -3.95 0.23 -27.38
C ALA A 124 -4.19 -1.22 -27.86
N ASP A 125 -5.26 -1.86 -27.38
CA ASP A 125 -5.81 -3.08 -27.99
C ASP A 125 -6.79 -2.65 -29.11
N PRO A 126 -6.55 -3.02 -30.38
CA PRO A 126 -7.40 -2.60 -31.51
C PRO A 126 -8.76 -3.33 -31.57
N ALA A 127 -9.08 -4.23 -30.64
CA ALA A 127 -10.37 -4.91 -30.60
C ALA A 127 -11.30 -4.29 -29.54
N GLY A 128 -12.14 -3.34 -29.96
CA GLY A 128 -13.13 -2.65 -29.13
C GLY A 128 -14.12 -3.56 -28.38
N ARG A 129 -13.72 -4.08 -27.22
CA ARG A 129 -14.60 -4.69 -26.21
C ARG A 129 -14.60 -3.83 -24.95
N LEU A 130 -15.70 -3.09 -24.76
CA LEU A 130 -16.05 -2.47 -23.48
C LEU A 130 -16.38 -3.59 -22.47
N GLY A 131 -15.57 -3.69 -21.43
CA GLY A 131 -15.81 -4.54 -20.28
C GLY A 131 -15.10 -3.95 -19.07
N ASP A 132 -15.86 -3.66 -18.01
CA ASP A 132 -15.36 -3.26 -16.70
C ASP A 132 -14.48 -4.40 -16.19
N ARG A 133 -13.16 -4.18 -16.18
CA ARG A 133 -12.18 -5.17 -15.75
C ARG A 133 -11.46 -4.60 -14.54
N GLY A 134 -11.67 -5.25 -13.40
CA GLY A 134 -10.81 -5.11 -12.23
C GLY A 134 -9.53 -5.91 -12.38
N VAL A 135 -8.69 -5.83 -11.35
CA VAL A 135 -7.29 -6.28 -11.41
C VAL A 135 -7.30 -7.76 -11.71
N GLN A 136 -6.95 -8.11 -12.94
CA GLN A 136 -6.78 -9.49 -13.37
C GLN A 136 -5.33 -9.84 -13.17
N GLY A 137 -4.99 -10.45 -12.04
CA GLY A 137 -3.70 -11.09 -11.86
C GLY A 137 -3.47 -12.09 -13.00
N ARG A 138 -2.52 -11.81 -13.89
CA ARG A 138 -2.22 -12.67 -15.04
C ARG A 138 -1.03 -13.58 -14.74
N GLY A 139 -1.34 -14.73 -14.15
CA GLY A 139 -0.54 -15.96 -14.24
C GLY A 139 0.71 -16.06 -13.35
N PRO A 140 1.20 -17.28 -13.09
CA PRO A 140 2.45 -17.51 -12.36
C PRO A 140 3.63 -17.40 -13.33
N GLY A 141 4.47 -16.38 -13.17
CA GLY A 141 5.66 -16.17 -13.99
C GLY A 141 6.68 -15.26 -13.32
N ASP A 142 7.75 -15.89 -12.84
CA ASP A 142 9.11 -15.37 -12.68
C ASP A 142 9.28 -14.01 -11.99
N VAL A 143 9.12 -14.01 -10.66
CA VAL A 143 9.84 -13.04 -9.82
C VAL A 143 11.25 -13.61 -9.60
N PRO A 144 12.34 -12.96 -10.04
CA PRO A 144 13.69 -13.40 -9.72
C PRO A 144 13.91 -13.37 -8.19
N PRO A 145 14.75 -14.27 -7.65
CA PRO A 145 15.03 -14.31 -6.23
C PRO A 145 15.67 -12.99 -5.80
N LEU A 146 14.99 -12.24 -4.94
CA LEU A 146 15.62 -11.19 -4.16
C LEU A 146 16.39 -11.90 -3.05
N TRP A 147 17.69 -12.10 -3.30
CA TRP A 147 18.78 -12.46 -2.36
C TRP A 147 18.43 -13.35 -1.16
#